data_AF-W5JRJ7-F1
#
_entry.id   AF-W5JRJ7-F1
#
_cell.length_a   1.000
_cell.length_b   1.000
_cell.length_c   1.000
_cell.angle_alpha   90.00
_cell.angle_beta   90.00
_cell.angle_gamma   90.00
#
_symmetry.space_group_name_H-M   'P 1'
#
loop_
_entity.id
_entity.type
_entity.pdbx_description
1 polymer ?
#
loop_
_entity_poly.entity_id
_entity_poly.type
_entity_poly.pdbx_seq_one_letter_code
_entity_poly.pdbx_strand_id
1 'polypeptide(L)'
;MVRIHHAAATLLLALVVVCTGGVHGAHHCPDSNIFGNDPGAVEVPATSTFIVSDFLQFLQAAVTCFNKLRITEDKFPLYVAGVFPNCLESQCFVRCLATSLNLYCDQTGSDIDRHYLQLGLGQDYNCFRQRAEQCLAANTSPCNNGCESAYKQELCFLEDYRKYLDTNFNSLIAAVGVKKAEDCIVHYNQLQRC
;
A
#
# COMPACT_ATOMS: atom_id res chain seq x y z
N MET A 1 4.03 71.83 -31.69
CA MET A 1 3.64 70.66 -32.52
C MET A 1 4.81 69.69 -32.53
N VAL A 2 4.52 68.39 -32.72
CA VAL A 2 5.41 67.21 -32.66
C VAL A 2 5.46 66.53 -31.28
N ARG A 3 4.54 65.56 -31.11
CA ARG A 3 4.58 64.49 -30.10
C ARG A 3 5.40 63.34 -30.66
N ILE A 4 6.37 62.82 -29.91
CA ILE A 4 7.01 61.53 -30.21
C ILE A 4 6.87 60.65 -28.97
N HIS A 5 5.93 59.71 -29.04
CA HIS A 5 5.69 58.69 -28.02
C HIS A 5 6.89 57.72 -27.99
N HIS A 6 7.53 57.57 -26.83
CA HIS A 6 8.47 56.49 -26.57
C HIS A 6 7.68 55.22 -26.24
N ALA A 7 7.60 54.29 -27.19
CA ALA A 7 7.14 52.93 -26.93
C ALA A 7 8.34 52.10 -26.43
N ALA A 8 8.28 51.67 -25.18
CA ALA A 8 9.23 50.73 -24.60
C ALA A 8 9.03 49.35 -25.26
N ALA A 9 10.04 48.88 -25.98
CA ALA A 9 10.07 47.52 -26.53
C ALA A 9 10.59 46.56 -25.44
N THR A 10 9.68 45.88 -24.76
CA THR A 10 10.00 44.79 -23.83
C THR A 10 10.33 43.53 -24.63
N LEU A 11 11.61 43.12 -24.59
CA LEU A 11 12.10 41.88 -25.20
C LEU A 11 11.68 40.69 -24.31
N LEU A 12 10.63 39.97 -24.70
CA LEU A 12 10.26 38.69 -24.07
C LEU A 12 11.15 37.58 -24.63
N LEU A 13 12.13 37.12 -23.85
CA LEU A 13 12.84 35.86 -24.09
C LEU A 13 11.83 34.71 -23.92
N ALA A 14 11.43 34.08 -25.03
CA ALA A 14 10.75 32.79 -24.98
C ALA A 14 11.79 31.69 -24.72
N LEU A 15 11.84 31.18 -23.49
CA LEU A 15 12.55 29.94 -23.17
C LEU A 15 11.81 28.77 -23.83
N VAL A 16 12.34 28.31 -24.97
CA VAL A 16 11.92 27.04 -25.57
C VAL A 16 12.48 25.92 -24.69
N VAL A 17 11.65 25.40 -23.79
CA VAL A 17 11.94 24.15 -23.08
C VAL A 17 11.73 23.02 -24.10
N VAL A 18 12.84 22.53 -24.67
CA VAL A 18 12.85 21.30 -25.45
C VAL A 18 12.76 20.14 -24.46
N CYS A 19 11.54 19.65 -24.21
CA CYS A 19 11.35 18.37 -23.55
C CYS A 19 11.81 17.26 -24.51
N THR A 20 13.08 16.84 -24.42
CA THR A 20 13.51 15.58 -25.03
C THR A 20 12.83 14.45 -24.24
N GLY A 21 11.78 13.89 -24.84
CA GLY A 21 11.07 12.72 -24.31
C GLY A 21 12.01 11.53 -24.21
N GLY A 22 12.46 11.24 -22.99
CA GLY A 22 13.07 9.95 -22.67
C GLY A 22 11.97 8.90 -22.61
N VAL A 23 11.90 8.05 -23.62
CA VAL A 23 10.99 6.89 -23.66
C VAL A 23 11.52 5.83 -22.69
N HIS A 24 11.13 5.91 -21.43
CA HIS A 24 11.18 4.75 -20.54
C HIS A 24 9.90 3.96 -20.82
N GLY A 25 10.04 2.74 -21.33
CA GLY A 25 8.91 1.85 -21.63
C GLY A 25 8.11 1.56 -20.37
N ALA A 26 7.05 2.32 -20.14
CA ALA A 26 6.03 1.99 -19.16
C ALA A 26 5.22 0.82 -19.73
N HIS A 27 5.40 -0.38 -19.16
CA HIS A 27 4.38 -1.41 -19.27
C HIS A 27 3.09 -0.83 -18.69
N HIS A 28 2.11 -0.58 -19.56
CA HIS A 28 0.82 -0.02 -19.16
C HIS A 28 -0.02 -1.16 -18.60
N CYS A 29 -0.27 -1.14 -17.29
CA CYS A 29 -1.17 -2.08 -16.64
C CYS A 29 -2.62 -1.71 -17.00
N PRO A 30 -3.36 -2.57 -17.72
CA PRO A 30 -4.75 -2.27 -18.07
C PRO A 30 -5.64 -2.33 -16.82
N ASP A 31 -6.68 -1.50 -16.79
CA ASP A 31 -7.73 -1.58 -15.78
C ASP A 31 -8.41 -2.96 -15.85
N SER A 32 -8.47 -3.66 -14.72
CA SER A 32 -9.03 -5.01 -14.64
C SER A 32 -10.54 -4.98 -14.93
N ASN A 33 -10.96 -5.53 -16.07
CA ASN A 33 -12.37 -5.83 -16.32
C ASN A 33 -12.76 -7.07 -15.50
N ILE A 34 -13.58 -6.87 -14.47
CA ILE A 34 -14.01 -7.87 -13.48
C ILE A 34 -14.76 -9.09 -14.09
N PHE A 35 -15.11 -9.07 -15.39
CA PHE A 35 -15.77 -10.18 -16.10
C PHE A 35 -15.25 -10.39 -17.54
N GLY A 36 -13.93 -10.29 -17.76
CA GLY A 36 -13.31 -10.67 -19.04
C GLY A 36 -12.76 -12.09 -19.00
N ASN A 37 -13.22 -12.95 -19.90
CA ASN A 37 -12.70 -14.31 -20.08
C ASN A 37 -11.26 -14.21 -20.64
N ASP A 38 -10.23 -14.37 -19.80
CA ASP A 38 -8.82 -14.37 -20.24
C ASP A 38 -8.38 -15.80 -20.60
N PRO A 39 -7.90 -16.07 -21.84
CA PRO A 39 -7.40 -17.39 -22.23
C PRO A 39 -6.04 -17.77 -21.60
N GLY A 40 -5.42 -16.88 -20.83
CA GLY A 40 -4.18 -17.16 -20.10
C GLY A 40 -4.44 -17.60 -18.67
N ALA A 41 -4.46 -18.91 -18.42
CA ALA A 41 -4.37 -19.42 -17.06
C ALA A 41 -3.11 -18.83 -16.38
N VAL A 42 -3.32 -18.04 -15.32
CA VAL A 42 -2.24 -17.44 -14.52
C VAL A 42 -1.48 -18.58 -13.85
N GLU A 43 -0.26 -18.86 -14.32
CA GLU A 43 0.66 -19.76 -13.62
C GLU A 43 1.23 -19.03 -12.40
N VAL A 44 0.44 -18.95 -11.32
CA VAL A 44 1.04 -18.79 -9.98
C VAL A 44 1.90 -20.03 -9.76
N PRO A 45 3.18 -19.92 -9.34
CA PRO A 45 4.02 -21.08 -9.13
C PRO A 45 3.33 -22.09 -8.20
N ALA A 46 3.00 -23.27 -8.75
CA ALA A 46 2.23 -24.33 -8.10
C ALA A 46 2.93 -24.98 -6.88
N THR A 47 4.03 -24.41 -6.40
CA THR A 47 4.84 -24.90 -5.28
C THR A 47 4.70 -24.09 -3.99
N SER A 48 3.83 -23.08 -3.96
CA SER A 48 3.59 -22.34 -2.71
C SER A 48 2.72 -23.16 -1.75
N THR A 49 3.29 -23.61 -0.63
CA THR A 49 2.53 -24.19 0.51
C THR A 49 1.86 -23.12 1.37
N PHE A 50 1.84 -21.88 0.89
CA PHE A 50 1.24 -20.75 1.57
C PHE A 50 -0.28 -20.91 1.64
N ILE A 51 -0.82 -20.88 2.86
CA ILE A 51 -2.25 -20.87 3.12
C ILE A 51 -2.67 -19.42 3.34
N VAL A 52 -3.52 -18.90 2.44
CA VAL A 52 -4.12 -17.57 2.59
C VAL A 52 -4.95 -17.54 3.86
N SER A 53 -4.73 -16.52 4.68
CA SER A 53 -5.55 -16.29 5.87
C SER A 53 -6.89 -15.71 5.45
N ASP A 54 -7.98 -16.26 5.98
CA ASP A 54 -9.28 -15.61 5.86
C ASP A 54 -9.30 -14.30 6.68
N PHE A 55 -10.36 -13.51 6.53
CA PHE A 55 -10.43 -12.21 7.19
C PHE A 55 -10.47 -12.29 8.73
N LEU A 56 -11.06 -13.34 9.30
CA LEU A 56 -11.09 -13.53 10.74
C LEU A 56 -9.71 -13.90 11.28
N GLN A 57 -8.99 -14.79 10.58
CA GLN A 57 -7.60 -15.15 10.88
C GLN A 57 -6.68 -13.93 10.76
N PHE A 58 -6.90 -13.09 9.75
CA PHE A 58 -6.17 -11.84 9.59
C PHE A 58 -6.37 -10.89 10.78
N LEU A 59 -7.63 -10.66 11.20
CA LEU A 59 -7.92 -9.83 12.37
C LEU A 59 -7.36 -10.43 13.66
N GLN A 60 -7.42 -11.75 13.79
CA GLN A 60 -6.81 -12.46 14.91
C GLN A 60 -5.29 -12.25 14.97
N ALA A 61 -4.59 -12.25 13.82
CA ALA A 61 -3.18 -11.93 13.74
C ALA A 61 -2.92 -10.48 14.21
N ALA A 62 -3.72 -9.51 13.75
CA ALA A 62 -3.61 -8.12 14.17
C ALA A 62 -3.80 -7.98 15.70
N VAL A 63 -4.88 -8.53 16.27
CA VAL A 63 -5.15 -8.51 17.72
C VAL A 63 -4.03 -9.20 18.51
N THR A 64 -3.48 -10.30 17.99
CA THR A 64 -2.32 -10.97 18.60
C THR A 64 -1.12 -10.05 18.67
N CYS A 65 -0.87 -9.27 17.62
CA CYS A 65 0.21 -8.29 17.59
C CYS A 65 -0.01 -7.10 18.52
N PHE A 66 -1.24 -6.58 18.63
CA PHE A 66 -1.61 -5.59 19.64
C PHE A 66 -1.25 -6.08 21.05
N ASN A 67 -1.67 -7.30 21.38
CA ASN A 67 -1.42 -7.90 22.69
C ASN A 67 0.07 -8.16 22.95
N LYS A 68 0.79 -8.71 21.96
CA LYS A 68 2.22 -9.03 22.07
C LYS A 68 3.07 -7.78 22.29
N LEU A 69 2.73 -6.69 21.60
CA LEU A 69 3.47 -5.42 21.64
C LEU A 69 2.94 -4.45 22.71
N ARG A 70 1.85 -4.81 23.41
CA ARG A 70 1.19 -3.96 24.42
C ARG A 70 0.73 -2.61 23.86
N ILE A 71 0.29 -2.62 22.60
CA ILE A 71 -0.24 -1.43 21.94
C ILE A 71 -1.64 -1.17 22.47
N THR A 72 -1.92 0.09 22.80
CA THR A 72 -3.19 0.49 23.38
C THR A 72 -4.33 0.43 22.34
N GLU A 73 -5.53 0.08 22.82
CA GLU A 73 -6.69 -0.17 21.95
C GLU A 73 -7.13 1.07 21.15
N ASP A 74 -6.79 2.29 21.59
CA ASP A 74 -7.06 3.53 20.85
C ASP A 74 -6.34 3.59 19.49
N LYS A 75 -5.26 2.82 19.29
CA LYS A 75 -4.57 2.71 17.99
C LYS A 75 -5.25 1.73 17.05
N PHE A 76 -6.12 0.85 17.55
CA PHE A 76 -6.77 -0.19 16.75
C PHE A 76 -7.50 0.38 15.54
N PRO A 77 -8.37 1.40 15.68
CA PRO A 77 -9.08 1.99 14.54
C PRO A 77 -8.16 2.57 13.47
N LEU A 78 -7.00 3.12 13.87
CA LEU A 78 -6.01 3.69 12.96
C LEU A 78 -5.30 2.58 12.15
N TYR A 79 -4.85 1.53 12.83
CA TYR A 79 -4.10 0.43 12.20
C TYR A 79 -4.99 -0.43 11.31
N VAL A 80 -6.25 -0.67 11.70
CA VAL A 80 -7.24 -1.37 10.86
C VAL A 80 -7.86 -0.47 9.78
N ALA A 81 -7.42 0.79 9.66
CA ALA A 81 -7.64 1.65 8.50
C ALA A 81 -6.40 1.72 7.59
N GLY A 82 -5.36 0.93 7.86
CA GLY A 82 -4.09 0.97 7.12
C GLY A 82 -3.36 2.30 7.27
N VAL A 83 -3.44 2.93 8.45
CA VAL A 83 -2.67 4.13 8.77
C VAL A 83 -1.61 3.79 9.80
N PHE A 84 -0.35 3.79 9.39
CA PHE A 84 0.78 3.42 10.23
C PHE A 84 1.76 4.59 10.33
N PRO A 85 1.69 5.43 11.40
CA PRO A 85 2.67 6.48 11.64
C PRO A 85 4.11 5.95 11.61
N ASN A 86 5.07 6.76 11.16
CA ASN A 86 6.46 6.33 11.08
C ASN A 86 7.15 6.43 12.46
N CYS A 87 6.84 5.51 13.36
CA CYS A 87 7.51 5.38 14.65
C CYS A 87 7.67 3.92 15.04
N LEU A 88 8.49 3.68 16.07
CA LEU A 88 8.89 2.33 16.46
C LEU A 88 7.70 1.40 16.77
N GLU A 89 6.66 1.90 17.44
CA GLU A 89 5.47 1.11 17.76
C GLU A 89 4.79 0.59 16.50
N SER A 90 4.43 1.48 15.57
CA SER A 90 3.77 1.13 14.32
C SER A 90 4.68 0.28 13.43
N GLN A 91 5.99 0.57 13.38
CA GLN A 91 6.96 -0.22 12.63
C GLN A 91 6.98 -1.68 13.14
N CYS A 92 7.03 -1.86 14.46
CA CYS A 92 7.02 -3.20 15.04
C CYS A 92 5.66 -3.89 14.91
N PHE A 93 4.56 -3.15 14.91
CA PHE A 93 3.23 -3.70 14.59
C PHE A 93 3.18 -4.25 13.17
N VAL A 94 3.63 -3.47 12.18
CA VAL A 94 3.67 -3.89 10.77
C VAL A 94 4.51 -5.15 10.60
N ARG A 95 5.71 -5.19 11.20
CA ARG A 95 6.54 -6.41 11.22
C ARG A 95 5.81 -7.60 11.82
N CYS A 96 5.20 -7.42 12.99
CA CYS A 96 4.51 -8.48 13.68
C CYS A 96 3.38 -9.05 12.83
N LEU A 97 2.53 -8.18 12.27
CA LEU A 97 1.39 -8.59 11.46
C LEU A 97 1.85 -9.33 10.20
N ALA A 98 2.79 -8.76 9.45
CA ALA A 98 3.30 -9.36 8.22
C ALA A 98 3.97 -10.72 8.47
N THR A 99 4.75 -10.86 9.56
CA THR A 99 5.32 -12.14 9.95
C THR A 99 4.27 -13.14 10.43
N SER A 100 3.27 -12.71 11.20
CA SER A 100 2.17 -13.59 11.64
C SER A 100 1.34 -14.12 10.47
N LEU A 101 1.24 -13.36 9.39
CA LEU A 101 0.58 -13.77 8.15
C LEU A 101 1.52 -14.50 7.19
N ASN A 102 2.77 -14.73 7.57
CA ASN A 102 3.82 -15.31 6.72
C ASN A 102 4.06 -14.55 5.40
N LEU A 103 3.80 -13.25 5.39
CA LEU A 103 4.06 -12.33 4.27
C LEU A 103 5.48 -11.74 4.32
N TYR A 104 6.07 -11.70 5.52
CA TYR A 104 7.41 -11.17 5.77
C TYR A 104 8.24 -12.10 6.66
N CYS A 105 9.51 -12.22 6.33
CA CYS A 105 10.50 -12.96 7.12
C CYS A 105 11.73 -12.09 7.34
N ASP A 106 12.26 -12.02 8.58
CA ASP A 106 13.43 -11.19 8.87
C ASP A 106 14.67 -11.58 8.07
N GLN A 107 14.78 -12.85 7.67
CA GLN A 107 15.92 -13.36 6.91
C GLN A 107 15.81 -13.09 5.40
N THR A 108 14.59 -13.06 4.85
CA THR A 108 14.37 -13.01 3.39
C THR A 108 13.59 -11.79 2.91
N GLY A 109 13.06 -10.96 3.81
CA GLY A 109 12.24 -9.80 3.49
C GLY A 109 10.78 -10.14 3.19
N SER A 110 10.09 -9.20 2.53
CA SER A 110 8.72 -9.36 2.05
C SER A 110 8.64 -10.35 0.89
N ASP A 111 7.64 -11.24 0.93
CA ASP A 111 7.38 -12.22 -0.12
C ASP A 111 6.27 -11.73 -1.05
N ILE A 112 6.64 -11.34 -2.27
CA ILE A 112 5.72 -10.76 -3.26
C ILE A 112 4.58 -11.72 -3.62
N ASP A 113 4.87 -13.00 -3.76
CA ASP A 113 3.89 -14.00 -4.20
C ASP A 113 2.82 -14.23 -3.13
N ARG A 114 3.24 -14.26 -1.87
CA ARG A 114 2.31 -14.38 -0.74
C ARG A 114 1.47 -13.12 -0.57
N HIS A 115 2.05 -11.94 -0.79
CA HIS A 115 1.29 -10.70 -0.80
C HIS A 115 0.24 -10.69 -1.91
N TYR A 116 0.59 -11.14 -3.12
CA TYR A 116 -0.38 -11.27 -4.21
C TYR A 116 -1.51 -12.23 -3.84
N LEU A 117 -1.18 -13.41 -3.30
CA LEU A 117 -2.18 -14.40 -2.90
C LEU A 117 -3.11 -13.88 -1.77
N GLN A 118 -2.58 -13.12 -0.82
CA GLN A 118 -3.34 -12.59 0.32
C GLN A 118 -4.11 -11.31 0.02
N LEU A 119 -3.52 -10.37 -0.74
CA LEU A 119 -3.98 -8.99 -0.91
C LEU A 119 -4.30 -8.62 -2.37
N GLY A 120 -3.96 -9.47 -3.34
CA GLY A 120 -4.04 -9.13 -4.77
C GLY A 120 -5.45 -8.90 -5.29
N LEU A 121 -6.49 -9.47 -4.65
CA LEU A 121 -7.91 -9.24 -4.98
C LEU A 121 -8.25 -9.34 -6.48
N GLY A 122 -7.59 -10.25 -7.21
CA GLY A 122 -7.83 -10.46 -8.64
C GLY A 122 -7.15 -9.45 -9.57
N GLN A 123 -6.21 -8.65 -9.07
CA GLN A 123 -5.32 -7.84 -9.91
C GLN A 123 -4.50 -8.72 -10.88
N ASP A 124 -4.03 -8.13 -11.99
CA ASP A 124 -3.05 -8.80 -12.84
C ASP A 124 -1.74 -9.06 -12.06
N TYR A 125 -1.29 -10.31 -12.08
CA TYR A 125 -0.12 -10.74 -11.31
C TYR A 125 1.18 -10.06 -11.76
N ASN A 126 1.39 -9.90 -13.07
CA ASN A 126 2.62 -9.31 -13.59
C ASN A 126 2.73 -7.83 -13.19
N CYS A 127 1.61 -7.11 -13.26
CA CYS A 127 1.48 -5.75 -12.78
C CYS A 127 1.71 -5.62 -11.27
N PHE A 128 1.11 -6.50 -10.48
CA PHE A 128 1.34 -6.53 -9.03
C PHE A 128 2.82 -6.74 -8.71
N ARG A 129 3.42 -7.79 -9.30
CA ARG A 129 4.82 -8.15 -9.08
C ARG A 129 5.77 -7.03 -9.52
N GLN A 130 5.58 -6.45 -10.70
CA GLN A 130 6.44 -5.38 -11.20
C GLN A 130 6.42 -4.16 -10.27
N ARG A 131 5.24 -3.74 -9.80
CA ARG A 131 5.09 -2.64 -8.83
C ARG A 131 5.82 -2.96 -7.52
N ALA A 132 5.62 -4.18 -7.00
CA ALA A 132 6.24 -4.63 -5.77
C ALA A 132 7.78 -4.69 -5.87
N GLU A 133 8.32 -5.28 -6.93
CA GLU A 133 9.77 -5.38 -7.17
C GLU A 133 10.43 -3.99 -7.24
N GLN A 134 9.81 -3.05 -7.96
CA GLN A 134 10.31 -1.67 -8.06
C GLN A 134 10.33 -0.98 -6.69
N CYS A 135 9.27 -1.12 -5.90
CA CYS A 135 9.20 -0.50 -4.60
C CYS A 135 10.18 -1.15 -3.60
N LEU A 136 10.27 -2.48 -3.57
CA LEU A 136 11.17 -3.20 -2.67
C LEU A 136 12.64 -2.91 -2.97
N ALA A 137 13.01 -2.77 -4.24
CA ALA A 137 14.36 -2.36 -4.64
C ALA A 137 14.75 -0.98 -4.08
N ALA A 138 13.80 -0.05 -3.94
CA ALA A 138 14.03 1.27 -3.39
C ALA A 138 14.02 1.32 -1.85
N ASN A 139 13.36 0.36 -1.18
CA ASN A 139 13.08 0.40 0.25
C ASN A 139 13.82 -0.66 1.08
N THR A 140 14.50 -1.60 0.43
CA THR A 140 15.35 -2.59 1.11
C THR A 140 16.69 -1.99 1.47
N SER A 141 17.05 -2.01 2.76
CA SER A 141 18.35 -1.52 3.24
C SER A 141 18.95 -2.48 4.28
N PRO A 142 20.26 -2.80 4.18
CA PRO A 142 20.93 -3.75 5.08
C PRO A 142 21.16 -3.20 6.50
N CYS A 143 20.98 -1.90 6.73
CA CYS A 143 21.35 -1.24 7.99
C CYS A 143 20.16 -0.88 8.90
N ASN A 144 18.94 -1.26 8.53
CA ASN A 144 17.76 -0.98 9.36
C ASN A 144 17.64 -2.00 10.51
N ASN A 145 17.05 -1.58 11.63
CA ASN A 145 16.59 -2.55 12.63
C ASN A 145 15.43 -3.38 12.07
N GLY A 146 15.15 -4.56 12.67
CA GLY A 146 14.14 -5.48 12.13
C GLY A 146 12.76 -4.84 11.90
N CYS A 147 12.28 -4.01 12.83
CA CYS A 147 10.98 -3.33 12.69
C CYS A 147 10.99 -2.29 11.57
N GLU A 148 12.05 -1.48 11.48
CA GLU A 148 12.19 -0.48 10.42
C GLU A 148 12.36 -1.12 9.04
N SER A 149 13.09 -2.25 8.94
CA SER A 149 13.24 -3.01 7.70
C SER A 149 11.90 -3.51 7.19
N ALA A 150 11.13 -4.18 8.06
CA ALA A 150 9.80 -4.67 7.70
C ALA A 150 8.88 -3.50 7.33
N TYR A 151 8.84 -2.44 8.13
CA TYR A 151 8.00 -1.28 7.86
C TYR A 151 8.25 -0.70 6.46
N LYS A 152 9.51 -0.45 6.08
CA LYS A 152 9.81 0.11 4.75
C LYS A 152 9.41 -0.81 3.60
N GLN A 153 9.62 -2.12 3.74
CA GLN A 153 9.27 -3.08 2.70
C GLN A 153 7.74 -3.29 2.60
N GLU A 154 7.06 -3.45 3.73
CA GLU A 154 5.62 -3.71 3.78
C GLU A 154 4.78 -2.51 3.35
N LEU A 155 5.30 -1.28 3.46
CA LEU A 155 4.67 -0.10 2.88
C LEU A 155 4.53 -0.18 1.35
N CYS A 156 5.30 -1.02 0.67
CA CYS A 156 5.13 -1.28 -0.76
C CYS A 156 3.78 -1.93 -1.12
N PHE A 157 3.12 -2.55 -0.15
CA PHE A 157 1.84 -3.22 -0.31
C PHE A 157 0.68 -2.47 0.38
N LEU A 158 0.91 -1.25 0.86
CA LEU A 158 -0.05 -0.52 1.69
C LEU A 158 -1.37 -0.25 0.99
N GLU A 159 -1.35 0.03 -0.31
CA GLU A 159 -2.58 0.25 -1.08
C GLU A 159 -3.41 -1.03 -1.19
N ASP A 160 -2.76 -2.16 -1.45
CA ASP A 160 -3.41 -3.46 -1.54
C ASP A 160 -3.94 -3.91 -0.17
N TYR A 161 -3.18 -3.64 0.89
CA TYR A 161 -3.60 -3.83 2.28
C TYR A 161 -4.88 -3.05 2.61
N ARG A 162 -4.95 -1.76 2.25
CA ARG A 162 -6.14 -0.92 2.47
C ARG A 162 -7.34 -1.45 1.70
N LYS A 163 -7.16 -1.78 0.41
CA LYS A 163 -8.22 -2.37 -0.42
C LYS A 163 -8.73 -3.69 0.16
N TYR A 164 -7.84 -4.54 0.67
CA TYR A 164 -8.19 -5.79 1.35
C TYR A 164 -9.06 -5.54 2.57
N LEU A 165 -8.65 -4.63 3.46
CA LEU A 165 -9.43 -4.27 4.64
C LEU A 165 -10.81 -3.70 4.27
N ASP A 166 -10.85 -2.72 3.36
CA ASP A 166 -12.10 -2.07 2.94
C ASP A 166 -13.07 -3.08 2.34
N THR A 167 -12.59 -3.94 1.44
CA THR A 167 -13.42 -4.96 0.79
C THR A 167 -14.03 -5.94 1.80
N ASN A 168 -13.21 -6.43 2.73
CA ASN A 168 -13.65 -7.41 3.71
C ASN A 168 -14.56 -6.78 4.78
N PHE A 169 -14.26 -5.58 5.29
CA PHE A 169 -15.13 -4.89 6.23
C PHE A 169 -16.47 -4.51 5.60
N ASN A 170 -16.49 -4.02 4.36
CA ASN A 170 -17.75 -3.73 3.66
C ASN A 170 -18.58 -5.02 3.48
N SER A 171 -17.94 -6.15 3.19
CA SER A 171 -18.59 -7.45 3.10
C SER A 171 -19.18 -7.90 4.44
N LEU A 172 -18.47 -7.68 5.55
CA LEU A 172 -19.00 -7.96 6.89
C LEU A 172 -20.19 -7.06 7.22
N ILE A 173 -20.09 -5.75 7.00
CA ILE A 173 -21.18 -4.79 7.26
C ILE A 173 -22.43 -5.19 6.49
N ALA A 174 -22.28 -5.56 5.22
CA ALA A 174 -23.37 -6.06 4.38
C ALA A 174 -23.98 -7.36 4.96
N ALA A 175 -23.15 -8.30 5.39
CA ALA A 175 -23.58 -9.57 5.96
C ALA A 175 -24.34 -9.41 7.30
N VAL A 176 -23.95 -8.44 8.14
CA VAL A 176 -24.58 -8.20 9.45
C VAL A 176 -25.73 -7.18 9.40
N GLY A 177 -26.02 -6.59 8.23
CA GLY A 177 -27.11 -5.63 8.05
C GLY A 177 -26.96 -4.35 8.87
N VAL A 178 -25.73 -3.98 9.27
CA VAL A 178 -25.48 -2.76 10.03
C VAL A 178 -25.57 -1.58 9.08
N LYS A 179 -26.49 -0.64 9.37
CA LYS A 179 -26.53 0.63 8.65
C LYS A 179 -25.23 1.38 8.92
N LYS A 180 -24.55 1.86 7.87
CA LYS A 180 -23.45 2.81 8.06
C LYS A 180 -23.98 3.97 8.90
N ALA A 181 -23.30 4.27 10.01
CA ALA A 181 -23.53 5.50 10.72
C ALA A 181 -23.01 6.63 9.83
N GLU A 182 -23.91 7.28 9.10
CA GLU A 182 -23.63 8.61 8.56
C GLU A 182 -23.37 9.52 9.77
N ASP A 183 -22.20 10.15 9.82
CA ASP A 183 -21.77 11.18 10.79
C ASP A 183 -21.06 10.78 12.10
N CYS A 184 -20.46 9.59 12.21
CA CYS A 184 -19.37 9.41 13.19
C CYS A 184 -18.03 9.84 12.57
N ILE A 185 -17.77 11.14 12.50
CA ILE A 185 -16.42 11.65 12.22
C ILE A 185 -15.56 11.32 13.44
N VAL A 186 -14.81 10.21 13.36
CA VAL A 186 -13.70 9.96 14.28
C VAL A 186 -12.60 10.96 13.90
N HIS A 187 -12.58 12.09 14.60
CA HIS A 187 -11.45 13.02 14.54
C HIS A 187 -10.24 12.33 15.18
N TYR A 188 -9.43 11.66 14.37
CA TYR A 188 -8.08 11.33 14.78
C TYR A 188 -7.31 12.64 14.93
N ASN A 189 -7.10 13.07 16.17
CA ASN A 189 -6.16 14.16 16.44
C ASN A 189 -4.81 13.73 15.89
N GLN A 190 -4.39 14.33 14.78
CA GLN A 190 -3.10 14.08 14.13
C GLN A 190 -1.89 14.59 14.93
N LEU A 191 -2.02 14.74 16.24
CA LEU A 191 -0.89 14.78 17.15
C LEU A 191 -0.42 13.34 17.34
N GLN A 192 0.23 12.83 16.30
CA GLN A 192 0.93 11.56 16.20
C GLN A 192 1.98 11.45 17.31
N ARG A 193 1.54 11.08 18.51
CA ARG A 193 2.41 10.61 19.57
C ARG A 193 2.29 9.11 19.63
N CYS A 194 3.42 8.50 19.34
CA CYS A 194 3.89 7.33 20.03
C CYS A 194 4.35 7.86 21.41
#